data_AF-A0A1E3H0B6-F1
#
_entry.id   AF-A0A1E3H0B6-F1
#
_cell.length_a   1.000
_cell.length_b   1.000
_cell.length_c   1.000
_cell.angle_alpha   90.00
_cell.angle_beta   90.00
_cell.angle_gamma   90.00
#
_symmetry.space_group_name_H-M   'P 1'
#
loop_
_entity.id
_entity.type
_entity.pdbx_description
1 polymer ?
#
loop_
_entity_poly.entity_id
_entity_poly.type
_entity_poly.pdbx_seq_one_letter_code
_entity_poly.pdbx_strand_id
1 'polypeptide(L)'
;MLDIKWIREAPDALDAALLRRGAPPLSATLLKLDEERRAHIVALQEAQEKRNAASKEIGKAKAQKDEARASALMAEVADLKSFIQEGEQKERELDKALADALSVIPNAPLPDVPDGKDETGNVEYRRHGEMPAFAFEPKEHFEIGEALGLMDFEHAAKLSGSRFTVLKGQLARLERALGQFMLDLHTETHGYTEVNPPLMVRDEAMYGTGQLPKFAEDLFRTTDGRWLIPTARCR
;
A
#
# COMPACT_ATOMS: atom_id res chain seq x y z
N MET A 1 -0.28 1.80 6.29
CA MET A 1 0.39 0.70 6.99
C MET A 1 0.08 0.79 8.48
N LEU A 2 0.07 -0.32 9.20
CA LEU A 2 -0.10 -0.32 10.66
C LEU A 2 1.19 0.18 11.33
N ASP A 3 1.05 0.85 12.47
CA ASP A 3 2.20 1.36 13.24
C ASP A 3 2.91 0.20 13.95
N ILE A 4 4.21 0.06 13.74
CA ILE A 4 5.05 -0.96 14.39
C ILE A 4 5.03 -0.83 15.93
N LYS A 5 4.84 0.38 16.47
CA LYS A 5 4.70 0.60 17.92
C LYS A 5 3.44 -0.08 18.46
N TRP A 6 2.31 0.10 17.77
CA TRP A 6 1.06 -0.55 18.15
C TRP A 6 1.18 -2.07 18.10
N ILE A 7 1.85 -2.62 17.07
CA ILE A 7 2.10 -4.07 16.96
C ILE A 7 2.95 -4.59 18.12
N ARG A 8 3.90 -3.78 18.62
CA ARG A 8 4.73 -4.11 19.78
C ARG A 8 3.96 -4.10 21.10
N GLU A 9 3.05 -3.15 21.25
CA GLU A 9 2.24 -3.00 22.47
C GLU A 9 1.08 -4.01 22.52
N ALA A 10 0.54 -4.42 21.37
CA ALA A 10 -0.62 -5.29 21.27
C ALA A 10 -0.48 -6.36 20.15
N PRO A 11 0.51 -7.27 20.23
CA PRO A 11 0.72 -8.30 19.20
C PRO A 11 -0.47 -9.25 19.05
N ASP A 12 -1.09 -9.64 20.18
CA ASP A 12 -2.26 -10.52 20.20
C ASP A 12 -3.47 -9.87 19.51
N ALA A 13 -3.59 -8.54 19.59
CA ALA A 13 -4.66 -7.80 18.94
C ALA A 13 -4.51 -7.78 17.41
N LEU A 14 -3.26 -7.67 16.91
CA LEU A 14 -2.98 -7.82 15.48
C LEU A 14 -3.38 -9.22 15.00
N ASP A 15 -2.90 -10.25 15.68
CA ASP A 15 -3.14 -11.63 15.24
C ASP A 15 -4.62 -11.99 15.30
N ALA A 16 -5.35 -11.55 16.34
CA ALA A 16 -6.81 -11.69 16.39
C ALA A 16 -7.50 -10.97 15.22
N ALA A 17 -7.09 -9.74 14.89
CA ALA A 17 -7.65 -8.99 13.77
C ALA A 17 -7.36 -9.64 12.41
N LEU A 18 -6.17 -10.24 12.23
CA LEU A 18 -5.81 -10.98 11.02
C LEU A 18 -6.64 -12.26 10.89
N LEU A 19 -6.85 -12.99 11.99
CA LEU A 19 -7.69 -14.18 12.02
C LEU A 19 -9.14 -13.88 11.63
N ARG A 20 -9.70 -12.74 12.10
CA ARG A 20 -11.03 -12.28 11.69
C ARG A 20 -11.15 -12.06 10.17
N ARG A 21 -10.03 -11.80 9.48
CA ARG A 21 -9.96 -11.67 8.01
C ARG A 21 -9.54 -12.96 7.30
N GLY A 22 -9.38 -14.06 8.02
CA GLY A 22 -8.86 -15.32 7.48
C GLY A 22 -7.37 -15.28 7.11
N ALA A 23 -6.61 -14.30 7.61
CA ALA A 23 -5.17 -14.19 7.42
C ALA A 23 -4.41 -14.88 8.58
N PRO A 24 -3.23 -15.47 8.32
CA PRO A 24 -2.42 -16.07 9.37
C PRO A 24 -1.84 -15.00 10.32
N PRO A 25 -1.50 -15.38 11.56
CA PRO A 25 -0.81 -14.47 12.49
C PRO A 25 0.55 -14.07 11.94
N LEU A 26 0.93 -12.82 12.14
CA LEU A 26 2.18 -12.23 11.63
C LEU A 26 2.98 -11.48 12.70
N SER A 27 2.41 -11.27 13.89
CA SER A 27 3.02 -10.47 14.95
C SER A 27 4.45 -10.92 15.27
N ALA A 28 4.67 -12.22 15.50
CA ALA A 28 5.98 -12.78 15.87
C ALA A 28 7.07 -12.48 14.84
N THR A 29 6.76 -12.61 13.55
CA THR A 29 7.71 -12.32 12.46
C THR A 29 8.06 -10.84 12.42
N LEU A 30 7.06 -9.97 12.58
CA LEU A 30 7.26 -8.51 12.55
C LEU A 30 8.06 -8.02 13.76
N LEU A 31 7.78 -8.57 14.95
CA LEU A 31 8.51 -8.26 16.17
C LEU A 31 9.97 -8.70 16.07
N LYS A 32 10.24 -9.85 15.45
CA LYS A 32 11.61 -10.30 15.20
C LYS A 32 12.37 -9.35 14.27
N LEU A 33 11.76 -8.92 13.16
CA LEU A 33 12.36 -7.94 12.25
C LEU A 33 12.62 -6.59 12.95
N ASP A 34 11.67 -6.13 13.75
CA ASP A 34 11.82 -4.89 14.54
C ASP A 34 12.88 -5.01 15.64
N GLU A 35 13.03 -6.18 16.26
CA GLU A 35 14.08 -6.46 17.24
C GLU A 35 15.47 -6.47 16.59
N GLU A 36 15.64 -7.19 15.48
CA GLU A 36 16.89 -7.21 14.70
C GLU A 36 17.30 -5.80 14.26
N ARG A 37 16.34 -5.03 13.74
CA ARG A 37 16.53 -3.63 13.36
C ARG A 37 16.98 -2.77 14.54
N ARG A 38 16.29 -2.85 15.69
CA ARG A 38 16.63 -2.05 16.87
C ARG A 38 17.99 -2.43 17.45
N ALA A 39 18.29 -3.72 17.54
CA ALA A 39 19.58 -4.20 18.03
C ALA A 39 20.73 -3.69 17.13
N HIS A 40 20.52 -3.70 15.82
CA HIS A 40 21.50 -3.17 14.85
C HIS A 40 21.71 -1.66 15.01
N ILE A 41 20.64 -0.88 15.17
CA ILE A 41 20.72 0.56 15.41
C ILE A 41 21.51 0.87 16.69
N VAL A 42 21.26 0.12 17.77
CA VAL A 42 22.02 0.27 19.02
C VAL A 42 23.51 -0.03 18.81
N ALA A 43 23.83 -1.14 18.14
CA ALA A 43 25.22 -1.51 17.85
C ALA A 43 25.94 -0.45 16.98
N LEU A 44 25.23 0.13 16.00
CA LEU A 44 25.77 1.20 15.14
C LEU A 44 26.02 2.48 15.95
N GLN A 45 25.10 2.86 16.83
CA GLN A 45 25.28 4.00 17.75
C GLN A 45 26.47 3.79 18.68
N GLU A 46 26.62 2.61 19.28
CA GLU A 46 27.77 2.29 20.14
C GLU A 46 29.09 2.34 19.37
N ALA A 47 29.15 1.82 18.14
CA ALA A 47 30.34 1.89 17.29
C ALA A 47 30.69 3.34 16.94
N GLN A 48 29.67 4.16 16.68
CA GLN A 48 29.79 5.58 16.36
C GLN A 48 30.30 6.38 17.57
N GLU A 49 29.84 6.06 18.78
CA GLU A 49 30.34 6.63 20.04
C GLU A 49 31.80 6.22 20.31
N LYS A 50 32.13 4.93 20.17
CA LYS A 50 33.49 4.40 20.33
C LYS A 50 34.46 5.08 19.36
N ARG A 51 34.08 5.24 18.09
CA ARG A 51 34.89 5.94 17.08
C ARG A 51 35.19 7.38 17.50
N ASN A 52 34.18 8.10 17.98
CA ASN A 52 34.31 9.50 18.39
C ASN A 52 35.17 9.63 19.66
N ALA A 53 35.06 8.69 20.61
CA ALA A 53 35.90 8.63 21.80
C ALA A 53 37.37 8.33 21.43
N ALA A 54 37.61 7.29 20.63
CA ALA A 54 38.94 6.92 20.14
C ALA A 54 39.59 8.07 19.35
N SER A 55 38.83 8.79 18.52
CA SER A 55 39.33 9.97 17.78
C SER A 55 39.83 11.10 18.70
N LYS A 56 39.15 11.32 19.85
CA LYS A 56 39.61 12.30 20.86
C LYS A 56 40.87 11.83 21.57
N GLU A 57 40.95 10.53 21.89
CA GLU A 57 42.12 9.93 22.54
C GLU A 57 43.36 9.93 21.63
N ILE A 58 43.21 9.79 20.30
CA ILE A 58 44.31 9.97 19.33
C ILE A 58 44.91 11.38 19.46
N GLY A 59 44.07 12.41 19.56
CA GLY A 59 44.52 13.79 19.74
C GLY A 59 45.35 13.98 21.02
N LYS A 60 44.93 13.35 22.12
CA LYS A 60 45.67 13.36 23.40
C LYS A 60 46.98 12.58 23.32
N ALA A 61 46.97 11.38 22.74
CA ALA A 61 48.17 10.54 22.61
C ALA A 61 49.25 11.21 21.75
N LYS A 62 48.86 11.86 20.64
CA LYS A 62 49.77 12.69 19.83
C LYS A 62 50.33 13.88 20.60
N ALA A 63 49.54 14.55 21.43
CA ALA A 63 50.02 15.64 22.29
C ALA A 63 51.03 15.16 23.34
N GLN A 64 50.89 13.91 23.81
CA GLN A 64 51.81 13.26 24.76
C GLN A 64 53.02 12.58 24.11
N LYS A 65 53.16 12.65 22.78
CA LYS A 65 54.21 11.96 21.99
C LYS A 65 54.23 10.44 22.16
N ASP A 66 53.09 9.84 22.50
CA ASP A 66 52.93 8.39 22.58
C ASP A 66 52.49 7.84 21.22
N GLU A 67 53.46 7.61 20.33
CA GLU A 67 53.20 7.16 18.96
C GLU A 67 52.66 5.72 18.89
N ALA A 68 53.03 4.86 19.84
CA ALA A 68 52.54 3.48 19.89
C ALA A 68 51.03 3.45 20.17
N ARG A 69 50.58 4.22 21.17
CA ARG A 69 49.14 4.34 21.49
C ARG A 69 48.36 5.07 20.41
N ALA A 70 48.93 6.11 19.79
CA ALA A 70 48.30 6.81 18.68
C ALA A 70 48.09 5.90 17.45
N SER A 71 49.07 5.05 17.12
CA SER A 71 48.98 4.09 16.02
C SER A 71 47.92 3.01 16.28
N ALA A 72 47.86 2.46 17.50
CA ALA A 72 46.84 1.48 17.89
C ALA A 72 45.41 2.05 17.80
N LEU A 73 45.20 3.26 18.31
CA LEU A 73 43.90 3.93 18.24
C LEU A 73 43.52 4.31 16.80
N MET A 74 44.48 4.62 15.94
CA MET A 74 44.22 4.87 14.51
C MET A 74 43.74 3.61 13.78
N ALA A 75 44.33 2.45 14.10
CA ALA A 75 43.88 1.17 13.57
C ALA A 75 42.45 0.86 14.03
N GLU A 76 42.16 1.02 15.33
CA GLU A 76 40.81 0.84 15.88
C GLU A 76 39.77 1.77 15.22
N VAL A 77 40.11 3.05 14.99
CA VAL A 77 39.22 3.99 14.28
C VAL A 77 39.01 3.58 12.82
N ALA A 78 40.03 3.03 12.15
CA ALA A 78 39.90 2.54 10.78
C ALA A 78 38.96 1.32 10.71
N ASP A 79 39.10 0.37 11.63
CA ASP A 79 38.24 -0.81 11.72
C ASP A 79 36.78 -0.42 12.04
N LEU A 80 36.59 0.48 13.02
CA LEU A 80 35.27 1.02 13.35
C LEU A 80 34.64 1.78 12.17
N LYS A 81 35.44 2.46 11.34
CA LYS A 81 34.94 3.13 10.15
C LYS A 81 34.43 2.14 9.11
N SER A 82 35.12 1.02 8.89
CA SER A 82 34.65 -0.05 8.00
C SER A 82 33.35 -0.65 8.54
N PHE A 83 33.32 -0.98 9.83
CA PHE A 83 32.13 -1.53 10.48
C PHE A 83 30.91 -0.60 10.38
N ILE A 84 31.09 0.71 10.58
CA ILE A 84 30.00 1.68 10.45
C ILE A 84 29.48 1.74 9.00
N GLN A 85 30.35 1.75 8.00
CA GLN A 85 29.94 1.77 6.59
C GLN A 85 29.14 0.52 6.18
N GLU A 86 29.61 -0.66 6.60
CA GLU A 86 28.88 -1.91 6.40
C GLU A 86 27.58 -1.94 7.20
N GLY A 87 27.60 -1.38 8.41
CA GLY A 87 26.45 -1.25 9.28
C GLY A 87 25.35 -0.37 8.70
N GLU A 88 25.68 0.76 8.06
CA GLU A 88 24.69 1.62 7.39
C GLU A 88 23.98 0.89 6.24
N GLN A 89 24.71 0.07 5.48
CA GLN A 89 24.10 -0.75 4.43
C GLN A 89 23.17 -1.80 5.04
N LYS A 90 23.58 -2.44 6.14
CA LYS A 90 22.74 -3.42 6.83
C LYS A 90 21.49 -2.80 7.44
N GLU A 91 21.59 -1.57 7.96
CA GLU A 91 20.45 -0.82 8.48
C GLU A 91 19.39 -0.60 7.39
N ARG A 92 19.82 -0.18 6.18
CA ARG A 92 18.92 -0.01 5.03
C ARG A 92 18.22 -1.30 4.62
N GLU A 93 18.91 -2.43 4.70
CA GLU A 93 18.31 -3.74 4.43
C GLU A 93 17.24 -4.10 5.45
N LEU A 94 17.51 -3.89 6.74
CA LEU A 94 16.57 -4.17 7.83
C LEU A 94 15.36 -3.24 7.79
N ASP A 95 15.58 -1.95 7.50
CA ASP A 95 14.52 -0.97 7.26
C ASP A 95 13.61 -1.41 6.11
N LYS A 96 14.21 -1.80 4.97
CA LYS A 96 13.47 -2.26 3.81
C LYS A 96 12.70 -3.54 4.10
N ALA A 97 13.33 -4.52 4.76
CA ALA A 97 12.67 -5.79 5.12
C ALA A 97 11.44 -5.57 6.02
N LEU A 98 11.56 -4.67 7.01
CA LEU A 98 10.44 -4.32 7.88
C LEU A 98 9.34 -3.57 7.11
N ALA A 99 9.71 -2.59 6.27
CA ALA A 99 8.75 -1.84 5.47
C ALA A 99 7.99 -2.74 4.48
N ASP A 100 8.70 -3.61 3.78
CA ASP A 100 8.13 -4.59 2.84
C ASP A 100 7.14 -5.51 3.59
N ALA A 101 7.54 -6.05 4.74
CA ALA A 101 6.68 -6.91 5.56
C ALA A 101 5.43 -6.17 6.08
N LEU A 102 5.55 -4.92 6.50
CA LEU A 102 4.42 -4.10 6.95
C LEU A 102 3.49 -3.67 5.82
N SER A 103 4.01 -3.53 4.59
CA SER A 103 3.25 -3.01 3.43
C SER A 103 2.18 -3.97 2.93
N VAL A 104 2.35 -5.28 3.17
CA VAL A 104 1.42 -6.32 2.71
C VAL A 104 0.33 -6.65 3.73
N ILE A 105 0.40 -6.08 4.94
CA ILE A 105 -0.52 -6.39 6.02
C ILE A 105 -1.86 -5.69 5.78
N PRO A 106 -2.98 -6.44 5.78
CA PRO A 106 -4.30 -5.85 5.68
C PRO A 106 -4.63 -4.98 6.91
N ASN A 107 -5.46 -3.96 6.74
CA ASN A 107 -5.91 -3.15 7.87
C ASN A 107 -6.72 -3.99 8.88
N ALA A 108 -6.64 -3.65 10.16
CA ALA A 108 -7.43 -4.28 11.22
C ALA A 108 -8.91 -3.89 11.07
N PRO A 109 -9.85 -4.85 11.08
CA PRO A 109 -11.27 -4.54 11.11
C PRO A 109 -11.64 -3.77 12.38
N LEU A 110 -12.62 -2.86 12.28
CA LEU A 110 -13.16 -2.20 13.45
C LEU A 110 -13.94 -3.20 14.35
N PRO A 111 -14.14 -2.88 15.64
CA PRO A 111 -14.87 -3.77 16.56
C PRO A 111 -16.32 -4.04 16.16
N ASP A 112 -16.96 -3.12 15.45
CA ASP A 112 -18.36 -3.16 15.02
C ASP A 112 -18.57 -3.87 13.67
N VAL A 113 -17.49 -4.20 12.96
CA VAL A 113 -17.56 -4.98 11.72
C VAL A 113 -17.96 -6.42 12.06
N PRO A 114 -19.01 -6.99 11.47
CA PRO A 114 -19.40 -8.39 11.70
C PRO A 114 -18.30 -9.36 11.26
N ASP A 115 -18.16 -10.48 11.99
CA ASP A 115 -17.28 -11.57 11.59
C ASP A 115 -17.92 -12.39 10.47
N GLY A 116 -17.14 -12.68 9.43
CA GLY A 116 -17.59 -13.44 8.28
C GLY A 116 -16.41 -14.04 7.52
N LYS A 117 -16.57 -15.27 7.02
CA LYS A 117 -15.52 -15.95 6.24
C LYS A 117 -15.45 -15.43 4.80
N ASP A 118 -16.60 -15.09 4.25
CA ASP A 118 -16.82 -14.70 2.87
C ASP A 118 -18.08 -13.82 2.78
N GLU A 119 -18.55 -13.52 1.56
CA GLU A 119 -19.70 -12.66 1.31
C GLU A 119 -21.01 -13.15 1.94
N THR A 120 -21.12 -14.43 2.30
CA THR A 120 -22.31 -14.98 2.97
C THR A 120 -22.44 -14.53 4.42
N GLY A 121 -21.37 -14.03 5.02
CA GLY A 121 -21.36 -13.41 6.35
C GLY A 121 -21.81 -11.95 6.38
N ASN A 122 -22.10 -11.34 5.23
CA ASN A 122 -22.52 -9.94 5.17
C ASN A 122 -23.92 -9.73 5.75
N VAL A 123 -24.10 -8.63 6.48
CA VAL A 123 -25.38 -8.25 7.11
C VAL A 123 -26.03 -7.10 6.35
N GLU A 124 -27.29 -7.26 5.96
CA GLU A 124 -28.10 -6.19 5.35
C GLU A 124 -28.58 -5.20 6.43
N TYR A 125 -28.12 -3.96 6.37
CA TYR A 125 -28.51 -2.91 7.33
C TYR A 125 -29.77 -2.15 6.93
N ARG A 126 -29.96 -1.89 5.63
CA ARG A 126 -31.10 -1.13 5.12
C ARG A 126 -31.40 -1.49 3.69
N ARG A 127 -32.69 -1.44 3.35
CA ARG A 127 -33.22 -1.52 1.99
C ARG A 127 -34.00 -0.25 1.68
N HIS A 128 -33.87 0.26 0.46
CA HIS A 128 -34.64 1.41 0.00
C HIS A 128 -35.31 1.09 -1.34
N GLY A 129 -36.60 1.40 -1.44
CA GLY A 129 -37.44 1.04 -2.59
C GLY A 129 -37.92 -0.42 -2.55
N GLU A 130 -38.73 -0.76 -3.54
CA GLU A 130 -39.26 -2.10 -3.76
C GLU A 130 -38.76 -2.64 -5.10
N MET A 131 -38.51 -3.95 -5.16
CA MET A 131 -38.11 -4.59 -6.42
C MET A 131 -39.29 -4.56 -7.39
N PRO A 132 -39.11 -4.10 -8.64
CA PRO A 132 -40.19 -4.05 -9.61
C PRO A 132 -40.73 -5.45 -9.92
N ALA A 133 -42.06 -5.57 -9.98
CA ALA A 133 -42.72 -6.75 -10.51
C ALA A 133 -42.89 -6.60 -12.02
N PHE A 134 -42.29 -7.52 -12.78
CA PHE A 134 -42.42 -7.55 -14.24
C PHE A 134 -43.55 -8.50 -14.66
N ALA A 135 -44.40 -8.06 -15.59
CA ALA A 135 -45.41 -8.90 -16.23
C ALA A 135 -44.84 -9.76 -17.38
N PHE A 136 -43.52 -9.74 -17.54
CA PHE A 136 -42.74 -10.43 -18.57
C PHE A 136 -41.42 -10.92 -17.97
N GLU A 137 -40.75 -11.85 -18.65
CA GLU A 137 -39.42 -12.30 -18.24
C GLU A 137 -38.39 -11.18 -18.46
N PRO A 138 -37.79 -10.62 -17.40
CA PRO A 138 -36.83 -9.53 -17.55
C PRO A 138 -35.59 -10.04 -18.30
N LYS A 139 -35.11 -9.23 -19.23
CA LYS A 139 -33.88 -9.49 -19.98
C LYS A 139 -32.68 -8.89 -19.25
N GLU A 140 -31.52 -9.51 -19.45
CA GLU A 140 -30.27 -8.97 -18.94
C GLU A 140 -29.87 -7.70 -19.69
N HIS A 141 -29.11 -6.82 -19.03
CA HIS A 141 -28.72 -5.54 -19.61
C HIS A 141 -27.98 -5.67 -20.97
N PHE A 142 -27.15 -6.71 -21.12
CA PHE A 142 -26.39 -6.94 -22.34
C PHE A 142 -27.27 -7.43 -23.50
N GLU A 143 -28.30 -8.25 -23.22
CA GLU A 143 -29.25 -8.72 -24.23
C GLU A 143 -30.08 -7.55 -24.77
N ILE A 144 -30.49 -6.64 -23.88
CA ILE A 144 -31.22 -5.42 -24.26
C ILE A 144 -30.32 -4.51 -25.10
N GLY A 145 -29.09 -4.27 -24.63
CA GLY A 145 -28.14 -3.40 -25.32
C GLY A 145 -27.76 -3.90 -26.71
N GLU A 146 -27.55 -5.21 -26.86
CA GLU A 146 -27.24 -5.86 -28.13
C GLU A 146 -28.45 -5.85 -29.08
N ALA A 147 -29.65 -6.19 -28.58
CA ALA A 147 -30.87 -6.17 -29.39
C ALA A 147 -31.22 -4.76 -29.91
N LEU A 148 -30.87 -3.71 -29.16
CA LEU A 148 -31.01 -2.32 -29.59
C LEU A 148 -29.88 -1.85 -30.53
N GLY A 149 -28.82 -2.65 -30.71
CA GLY A 149 -27.62 -2.27 -31.47
C GLY A 149 -26.80 -1.15 -30.82
N LEU A 150 -27.01 -0.91 -29.52
CA LEU A 150 -26.39 0.19 -28.76
C LEU A 150 -25.21 -0.28 -27.90
N MET A 151 -25.11 -1.58 -27.60
CA MET A 151 -23.92 -2.22 -27.01
C MET A 151 -23.27 -3.13 -28.05
N ASP A 152 -22.02 -2.87 -28.37
CA ASP A 152 -21.27 -3.59 -29.39
C ASP A 152 -20.03 -4.26 -28.78
N PHE A 153 -20.19 -5.53 -28.45
CA PHE A 153 -19.14 -6.36 -27.87
C PHE A 153 -18.19 -6.92 -28.94
N GLU A 154 -18.69 -7.20 -30.14
CA GLU A 154 -17.87 -7.77 -31.22
C GLU A 154 -16.81 -6.77 -31.69
N HIS A 155 -17.19 -5.51 -31.90
CA HIS A 155 -16.21 -4.47 -32.25
C HIS A 155 -15.28 -4.16 -31.09
N ALA A 156 -15.78 -4.15 -29.84
CA ALA A 156 -14.92 -3.96 -28.67
C ALA A 156 -13.86 -5.07 -28.55
N ALA A 157 -14.24 -6.32 -28.79
CA ALA A 157 -13.32 -7.46 -28.80
C ALA A 157 -12.25 -7.35 -29.89
N LYS A 158 -12.61 -6.85 -31.08
CA LYS A 158 -11.65 -6.58 -32.16
C LYS A 158 -10.68 -5.45 -31.82
N LEU A 159 -11.12 -4.45 -31.04
CA LEU A 159 -10.31 -3.28 -30.68
C LEU A 159 -9.42 -3.52 -29.46
N SER A 160 -9.92 -4.23 -28.45
CA SER A 160 -9.29 -4.27 -27.11
C SER A 160 -9.34 -5.65 -26.44
N GLY A 161 -9.93 -6.66 -27.08
CA GLY A 161 -10.10 -8.00 -26.53
C GLY A 161 -11.31 -8.14 -25.59
N SER A 162 -11.32 -9.22 -24.81
CA SER A 162 -12.42 -9.53 -23.88
C SER A 162 -12.57 -8.46 -22.78
N ARG A 163 -13.78 -8.35 -22.19
CA ARG A 163 -14.13 -7.41 -21.11
C ARG A 163 -14.17 -5.92 -21.49
N PHE A 164 -14.26 -5.61 -22.78
CA PHE A 164 -14.54 -4.27 -23.28
C PHE A 164 -15.89 -4.21 -23.99
N THR A 165 -16.47 -3.01 -24.10
CA THR A 165 -17.75 -2.78 -24.79
C THR A 165 -17.75 -1.40 -25.43
N VAL A 166 -18.29 -1.29 -26.65
CA VAL A 166 -18.54 0.02 -27.29
C VAL A 166 -20.01 0.38 -27.10
N LEU A 167 -20.27 1.53 -26.46
CA LEU A 167 -21.62 2.09 -26.33
C LEU A 167 -21.91 3.06 -27.49
N LYS A 168 -23.13 3.03 -28.02
CA LYS A 168 -23.56 3.86 -29.16
C LYS A 168 -24.83 4.65 -28.87
N GLY A 169 -25.04 5.71 -29.66
CA GLY A 169 -26.30 6.46 -29.74
C GLY A 169 -26.81 6.94 -28.38
N GLN A 170 -28.08 6.64 -28.09
CA GLN A 170 -28.73 7.10 -26.86
C GLN A 170 -28.13 6.47 -25.60
N LEU A 171 -27.58 5.26 -25.67
CA LEU A 171 -26.96 4.61 -24.51
C LEU A 171 -25.63 5.29 -24.12
N ALA A 172 -24.81 5.67 -25.10
CA ALA A 172 -23.62 6.48 -24.85
C ALA A 172 -23.97 7.87 -24.29
N ARG A 173 -25.08 8.48 -24.75
CA ARG A 173 -25.58 9.74 -24.17
C ARG A 173 -26.04 9.54 -22.71
N LEU A 174 -26.68 8.42 -22.39
CA LEU A 174 -27.14 8.10 -21.04
C LEU A 174 -25.98 7.91 -20.07
N GLU A 175 -24.93 7.18 -20.47
CA GLU A 175 -23.72 7.00 -19.66
C GLU A 175 -23.13 8.37 -19.25
N ARG A 176 -22.94 9.27 -20.22
CA ARG A 176 -22.48 10.63 -19.95
C ARG A 176 -23.44 11.39 -19.04
N ALA A 177 -24.75 11.28 -19.26
CA ALA A 177 -25.75 12.00 -18.46
C ALA A 177 -25.74 11.54 -16.98
N LEU A 178 -25.54 10.24 -16.73
CA LEU A 178 -25.38 9.71 -15.38
C LEU A 178 -24.13 10.26 -14.69
N GLY A 179 -22.99 10.28 -15.39
CA GLY A 179 -21.75 10.85 -14.87
C GLY A 179 -21.89 12.33 -14.48
N GLN A 180 -22.53 13.14 -15.35
CA GLN A 180 -22.77 14.56 -15.05
C GLN A 180 -23.73 14.74 -13.87
N PHE A 181 -24.85 14.01 -13.84
CA PHE A 181 -25.80 14.06 -12.73
C PHE A 181 -25.14 13.75 -11.37
N MET A 182 -24.27 12.74 -11.32
CA MET A 182 -23.55 12.37 -10.09
C MET A 182 -22.58 13.47 -9.65
N LEU A 183 -21.87 14.11 -10.58
CA LEU A 183 -20.97 15.22 -10.29
C LEU A 183 -21.75 16.42 -9.73
N ASP A 184 -22.78 16.89 -10.44
CA ASP A 184 -23.60 18.04 -10.05
C ASP A 184 -24.23 17.81 -8.67
N LEU A 185 -24.80 16.63 -8.42
CA LEU A 185 -25.39 16.29 -7.12
C LEU A 185 -24.36 16.41 -5.99
N HIS A 186 -23.13 15.91 -6.20
CA HIS A 186 -22.10 15.90 -5.17
C HIS A 186 -21.47 17.28 -4.95
N THR A 187 -21.30 18.08 -5.99
CA THR A 187 -20.69 19.41 -5.91
C THR A 187 -21.66 20.45 -5.39
N GLU A 188 -22.90 20.45 -5.87
CA GLU A 188 -23.91 21.46 -5.53
C GLU A 188 -24.61 21.16 -4.20
N THR A 189 -24.89 19.89 -3.90
CA THR A 189 -25.71 19.52 -2.72
C THR A 189 -24.90 18.99 -1.55
N HIS A 190 -23.86 18.19 -1.81
CA HIS A 190 -23.07 17.54 -0.74
C HIS A 190 -21.75 18.27 -0.42
N GLY A 191 -21.43 19.35 -1.13
CA GLY A 191 -20.28 20.21 -0.85
C GLY A 191 -18.91 19.61 -1.21
N TYR A 192 -18.87 18.65 -2.14
CA TYR A 192 -17.60 18.10 -2.64
C TYR A 192 -16.93 19.08 -3.62
N THR A 193 -15.61 19.20 -3.55
CA THR A 193 -14.83 19.90 -4.58
C THR A 193 -14.58 18.96 -5.76
N GLU A 194 -15.01 19.36 -6.95
CA GLU A 194 -14.72 18.63 -8.18
C GLU A 194 -13.23 18.71 -8.53
N VAL A 195 -12.64 17.58 -8.93
CA VAL A 195 -11.23 17.48 -9.33
C VAL A 195 -11.13 16.55 -10.54
N ASN A 196 -10.33 16.94 -11.53
CA ASN A 196 -9.98 16.11 -12.67
C ASN A 196 -8.50 15.64 -12.56
N PRO A 197 -8.24 14.45 -11.96
CA PRO A 197 -6.88 13.98 -11.73
C PRO A 197 -6.27 13.29 -12.98
N PRO A 198 -4.93 13.14 -13.03
CA PRO A 198 -4.29 12.26 -14.01
C PRO A 198 -4.78 10.81 -13.90
N LEU A 199 -4.95 10.12 -15.04
CA LEU A 199 -5.35 8.71 -15.09
C LEU A 199 -4.16 7.74 -15.00
N MET A 200 -2.94 8.26 -15.08
CA MET A 200 -1.70 7.50 -14.94
C MET A 200 -0.89 8.08 -13.78
N VAL A 201 -0.47 7.19 -12.87
CA VAL A 201 0.24 7.58 -11.64
C VAL A 201 1.54 6.81 -11.47
N ARG A 202 2.42 7.32 -10.62
CA ARG A 202 3.68 6.66 -10.25
C ARG A 202 3.44 5.65 -9.13
N ASP A 203 4.46 4.86 -8.84
CA ASP A 203 4.44 3.83 -7.78
C ASP A 203 4.01 4.42 -6.42
N GLU A 204 4.49 5.61 -6.06
CA GLU A 204 4.25 6.20 -4.74
C GLU A 204 2.76 6.43 -4.45
N ALA A 205 1.99 6.85 -5.46
CA ALA A 205 0.54 7.04 -5.33
C ALA A 205 -0.19 5.70 -5.09
N MET A 206 0.21 4.67 -5.83
CA MET A 206 -0.38 3.32 -5.72
C MET A 206 -0.01 2.61 -4.43
N TYR A 207 1.20 2.85 -3.89
CA TYR A 207 1.59 2.41 -2.56
C TYR A 207 0.78 3.14 -1.48
N GLY A 208 0.57 4.46 -1.62
CA GLY A 208 -0.17 5.27 -0.66
C GLY A 208 -1.60 4.79 -0.44
N THR A 209 -2.27 4.31 -1.50
CA THR A 209 -3.65 3.80 -1.42
C THR A 209 -3.76 2.29 -1.22
N GLY A 210 -2.64 1.58 -1.11
CA GLY A 210 -2.57 0.16 -0.75
C GLY A 210 -2.76 -0.84 -1.90
N GLN A 211 -2.70 -0.39 -3.15
CA GLN A 211 -2.72 -1.28 -4.31
C GLN A 211 -1.36 -1.96 -4.47
N LEU A 212 -0.28 -1.19 -4.36
CA LEU A 212 1.07 -1.75 -4.32
C LEU A 212 1.51 -2.04 -2.88
N PRO A 213 2.26 -3.13 -2.65
CA PRO A 213 2.78 -4.05 -3.66
C PRO A 213 1.84 -5.24 -3.98
N LYS A 214 0.80 -5.46 -3.16
CA LYS A 214 0.03 -6.71 -3.12
C LYS A 214 -0.79 -7.02 -4.40
N PHE A 215 -1.33 -6.00 -5.04
CA PHE A 215 -2.27 -6.12 -6.17
C PHE A 215 -1.64 -5.64 -7.48
N ALA A 216 -0.32 -5.72 -7.61
CA ALA A 216 0.39 -5.25 -8.80
C ALA A 216 -0.07 -5.97 -10.10
N GLU A 217 -0.43 -7.26 -9.98
CA GLU A 217 -0.89 -8.09 -11.11
C GLU A 217 -2.31 -7.74 -11.58
N ASP A 218 -3.09 -7.05 -10.74
CA ASP A 218 -4.45 -6.62 -11.06
C ASP A 218 -4.48 -5.28 -11.82
N LEU A 219 -3.32 -4.68 -12.08
CA LEU A 219 -3.19 -3.33 -12.62
C LEU A 219 -2.55 -3.32 -14.01
N PHE A 220 -2.95 -2.36 -14.83
CA PHE A 220 -2.26 -2.08 -16.09
C PHE A 220 -1.06 -1.16 -15.85
N ARG A 221 0.13 -1.65 -16.24
CA ARG A 221 1.39 -0.89 -16.21
C ARG A 221 1.79 -0.45 -17.61
N THR A 222 2.18 0.80 -17.76
CA THR A 222 2.74 1.35 -19.00
C THR A 222 4.23 1.01 -19.14
N THR A 223 4.77 1.19 -20.34
CA THR A 223 6.19 0.94 -20.63
C THR A 223 7.14 1.98 -20.01
N ASP A 224 6.64 3.18 -19.67
CA ASP A 224 7.40 4.22 -18.95
C ASP A 224 7.29 4.08 -17.42
N GLY A 225 6.72 2.97 -16.93
CA GLY A 225 6.70 2.60 -15.51
C GLY A 225 5.57 3.21 -14.69
N ARG A 226 4.53 3.77 -15.33
CA ARG A 226 3.34 4.30 -14.65
C ARG A 226 2.21 3.27 -14.63
N TRP A 227 1.23 3.50 -13.78
CA TRP A 227 0.05 2.65 -13.61
C TRP A 227 -1.20 3.38 -14.04
N LEU A 228 -2.10 2.71 -14.76
CA LEU A 228 -3.47 3.21 -14.92
C LEU A 228 -4.20 3.06 -13.60
N ILE A 229 -4.89 4.11 -13.17
CA ILE A 229 -5.63 4.09 -11.90
C ILE A 229 -6.80 3.10 -11.99
N PRO A 230 -6.95 2.18 -11.02
CA PRO A 230 -8.13 1.30 -10.94
C PRO A 230 -9.36 2.04 -10.39
N THR A 231 -9.15 3.20 -9.77
CA THR A 231 -10.18 4.09 -9.22
C THR A 231 -9.63 5.49 -9.01
N ALA A 232 -10.49 6.52 -9.03
CA ALA A 232 -10.13 7.91 -8.74
C ALA A 232 -9.62 8.16 -7.30
N ARG A 233 -9.70 7.15 -6.42
CA ARG A 233 -9.12 7.20 -5.07
C ARG A 233 -7.58 7.21 -5.08
N CYS A 234 -6.93 6.67 -6.11
CA CYS A 234 -5.46 6.48 -6.23
C CYS A 234 -4.67 7.78 -6.49
N ARG A 235 -5.09 8.86 -5.84
CA ARG A 235 -4.50 10.21 -5.93
C ARG A 235 -3.71 10.54 -4.67
#